data_AF-A0A6V8K6Y9-F1
#
_entry.id   AF-A0A6V8K6Y9-F1
#
_cell.length_a   1.000
_cell.length_b   1.000
_cell.length_c   1.000
_cell.angle_alpha   90.00
_cell.angle_beta   90.00
_cell.angle_gamma   90.00
#
_symmetry.space_group_name_H-M   'P 1'
#
loop_
_entity.id
_entity.type
_entity.pdbx_description
1 polymer ?
#
loop_
_entity_poly.entity_id
_entity_poly.type
_entity_poly.pdbx_seq_one_letter_code
_entity_poly.pdbx_strand_id
1 'polypeptide(L)' 'MNKTLWIGRRAQPIWQAAQREADRREIPLTQLLTDLLERHLPGMAEEPTPQDQWAQIAPRTPAA' A
#
# COMPACT_ATOMS: atom_id res chain seq x y z
N MET A 1 -18.89 0.47 12.79
CA MET A 1 -18.83 0.60 11.31
C MET A 1 -17.91 -0.50 10.78
N ASN A 2 -18.46 -1.55 10.16
CA ASN A 2 -17.66 -2.61 9.54
C ASN A 2 -17.26 -2.19 8.13
N LYS A 3 -15.98 -1.85 7.94
CA LYS A 3 -15.37 -1.63 6.63
C LYS A 3 -15.08 -3.00 6.00
N THR A 4 -16.08 -3.61 5.37
CA THR A 4 -15.85 -4.82 4.57
C THR A 4 -15.12 -4.41 3.29
N LEU A 5 -13.83 -4.73 3.22
CA LEU A 5 -13.03 -4.53 2.03
C LEU A 5 -13.57 -5.47 0.94
N TRP A 6 -14.23 -4.92 -0.10
CA TRP A 6 -14.72 -5.73 -1.22
C TRP A 6 -13.55 -6.12 -2.11
N ILE A 7 -13.03 -7.32 -1.90
CA ILE A 7 -12.04 -7.90 -2.80
C ILE A 7 -12.79 -8.31 -4.07
N GLY A 8 -12.49 -7.63 -5.17
CA GLY A 8 -13.09 -7.95 -6.47
C GLY A 8 -12.95 -9.45 -6.77
N ARG A 9 -13.97 -10.07 -7.36
CA ARG A 9 -14.06 -11.53 -7.60
C ARG A 9 -12.80 -12.14 -8.24
N ARG A 10 -12.04 -11.36 -9.02
CA ARG A 10 -10.78 -11.76 -9.65
C ARG A 10 -9.57 -11.79 -8.70
N ALA A 11 -9.58 -10.98 -7.64
CA ALA A 11 -8.53 -10.92 -6.62
C ALA A 11 -8.76 -11.89 -5.45
N GLN A 12 -9.96 -12.49 -5.36
CA GLN A 12 -10.32 -13.45 -4.31
C GLN A 12 -9.40 -14.68 -4.22
N PRO A 13 -8.98 -15.32 -5.33
CA PRO A 13 -8.04 -16.45 -5.27
C PRO A 13 -6.66 -16.04 -4.74
N ILE A 14 -6.17 -14.87 -5.13
CA ILE A 14 -4.87 -14.32 -4.70
C ILE A 14 -4.94 -13.98 -3.21
N TRP A 15 -6.04 -13.39 -2.75
CA TRP A 15 -6.26 -13.09 -1.34
C TRP A 15 -6.25 -14.35 -0.46
N GLN A 16 -6.95 -15.41 -0.87
CA GLN A 16 -6.95 -16.67 -0.14
C GLN A 16 -5.59 -17.38 -0.15
N ALA A 17 -4.80 -17.20 -1.22
CA ALA A 17 -3.44 -17.71 -1.26
C ALA A 17 -2.52 -16.95 -0.29
N ALA A 18 -2.65 -15.61 -0.24
CA ALA A 18 -1.89 -14.76 0.67
C ALA A 18 -2.24 -15.05 2.14
N GLN A 19 -3.52 -15.23 2.47
CA GLN A 19 -3.95 -15.64 3.81
C GLN A 19 -3.32 -16.96 4.24
N ARG A 20 -3.40 -18.00 3.40
CA ARG A 20 -2.81 -19.31 3.70
C ARG A 20 -1.29 -19.26 3.87
N GLU A 21 -0.61 -18.44 3.08
CA GLU A 21 0.84 -18.29 3.19
C GLU A 21 1.24 -17.52 4.46
N ALA A 22 0.44 -16.53 4.88
CA ALA A 22 0.65 -15.81 6.13
C ALA A 22 0.46 -16.74 7.33
N ASP A 23 -0.62 -17.53 7.33
CA ASP A 23 -0.90 -18.54 8.36
C ASP A 23 0.21 -19.60 8.43
N ARG A 24 0.68 -20.08 7.28
CA ARG A 24 1.77 -21.08 7.20
C ARG A 24 3.08 -20.57 7.80
N ARG A 25 3.36 -19.28 7.65
CA ARG A 25 4.58 -18.64 8.16
C ARG A 25 4.40 -18.08 9.57
N GLU A 26 3.20 -18.17 10.13
CA GLU A 26 2.83 -17.58 11.42
C GLU A 26 3.13 -16.08 11.49
N ILE A 27 2.96 -15.37 10.36
CA ILE A 27 3.18 -13.93 10.26
C ILE A 27 1.87 -13.19 9.96
N PRO A 28 1.75 -11.92 10.36
CA PRO A 28 0.62 -11.09 9.94
C PRO A 28 0.53 -11.00 8.42
N LEU A 29 -0.69 -11.13 7.88
CA LEU A 29 -0.95 -11.00 6.45
C LEU A 29 -0.45 -9.66 5.88
N THR A 30 -0.53 -8.60 6.67
CA THR A 30 0.01 -7.28 6.31
C THR A 30 1.51 -7.33 6.08
N GLN A 31 2.26 -8.05 6.92
CA GLN A 31 3.70 -8.21 6.78
C GLN A 31 4.05 -9.00 5.51
N LEU A 32 3.32 -10.10 5.23
CA LEU A 32 3.50 -10.86 4.00
C LEU A 32 3.24 -10.00 2.75
N LEU A 33 2.18 -9.18 2.78
CA LEU A 33 1.83 -8.31 1.66
C LEU A 33 2.88 -7.20 1.46
N THR A 34 3.40 -6.62 2.55
CA THR A 34 4.51 -5.65 2.48
C THR A 34 5.75 -6.29 1.86
N ASP A 35 6.17 -7.47 2.34
CA ASP A 35 7.30 -8.21 1.75
C ASP A 35 7.11 -8.48 0.26
N LEU A 36 5.90 -8.84 -0.16
CA LEU A 36 5.58 -9.10 -1.57
C LEU A 36 5.64 -7.81 -2.40
N LEU A 37 5.14 -6.70 -1.86
CA LEU A 37 5.19 -5.39 -2.49
C LEU A 37 6.63 -4.89 -2.63
N GLU A 38 7.44 -5.00 -1.58
CA GLU A 38 8.86 -4.59 -1.61
C GLU A 38 9.67 -5.39 -2.62
N ARG A 39 9.40 -6.70 -2.73
CA ARG A 39 10.10 -7.57 -3.70
C ARG A 39 9.68 -7.31 -5.15
N HIS A 40 8.42 -6.93 -5.41
CA HIS A 40 7.91 -6.74 -6.77
C HIS A 40 7.97 -5.28 -7.24
N LEU A 41 8.05 -4.32 -6.31
CA LEU A 41 8.16 -2.90 -6.59
C LEU A 41 9.37 -2.31 -5.84
N PRO A 42 10.60 -2.75 -6.15
CA PRO A 42 11.80 -2.11 -5.62
C PRO A 42 11.85 -0.66 -6.15
N GLY A 43 11.44 0.30 -5.32
CA GLY A 43 11.42 1.73 -5.68
C GLY A 43 10.15 2.51 -5.30
N MET A 44 9.08 1.86 -4.82
CA MET A 44 7.89 2.58 -4.30
C MET A 44 8.07 3.08 -2.85
N ALA A 45 9.29 3.01 -2.30
CA ALA A 45 9.62 3.56 -0.98
C ALA A 45 9.86 5.10 -1.01
N GLU A 46 9.89 5.71 -2.20
CA GLU A 46 9.87 7.17 -2.37
C GLU A 46 8.54 7.60 -2.99
N GLU A 47 7.42 7.38 -2.30
CA GLU A 47 6.29 8.28 -2.53
C GLU A 47 6.67 9.64 -1.92
N PRO A 48 6.64 10.75 -2.69
CA PRO A 48 6.86 12.06 -2.12
C PRO A 48 5.87 12.22 -0.97
N THR A 49 6.40 12.59 0.20
CA THR A 49 5.57 12.80 1.38
C THR A 49 4.41 13.72 0.99
N PRO A 50 3.22 13.59 1.56
CA PRO A 50 2.12 14.51 1.26
C PRO A 50 2.57 15.98 1.36
N GLN A 51 3.49 16.31 2.27
CA GLN A 51 4.14 17.63 2.34
C GLN A 51 4.83 18.08 1.04
N ASP A 52 5.53 17.21 0.32
CA ASP A 52 6.18 17.53 -0.96
C ASP A 52 5.16 17.79 -2.08
N GLN A 53 3.99 17.15 -2.03
CA GLN A 53 2.90 17.40 -2.97
C GLN A 53 2.19 18.73 -2.67
N TRP A 54 2.01 19.06 -1.39
CA TRP A 54 1.46 20.37 -0.99
C TRP A 54 2.39 21.54 -1.35
N ALA A 55 3.71 21.35 -1.28
CA ALA A 55 4.69 22.37 -1.65
C ALA A 55 4.65 22.76 -3.14
N GLN A 56 4.18 21.85 -4.01
CA GLN A 56 4.02 22.11 -5.45
C GLN A 56 2.68 22.78 -5.80
N ILE A 57 1.67 22.66 -4.93
CA ILE A 57 0.34 23.28 -5.10
C ILE A 57 0.29 24.67 -4.46
N ALA A 58 1.15 24.96 -3.47
CA ALA A 58 1.24 26.27 -2.86
C ALA A 58 1.59 27.33 -3.93
N PRO A 59 0.71 28.30 -4.24
CA PRO A 59 1.05 29.37 -5.14
C PRO A 59 2.25 30.12 -4.55
N ARG A 60 3.30 30.31 -5.34
CA ARG A 60 4.40 31.19 -4.95
C ARG A 60 3.81 32.59 -4.86
N THR A 61 3.47 33.02 -3.65
CA THR A 61 3.16 34.42 -3.37
C THR A 61 4.38 35.22 -3.83
N PRO A 62 4.30 36.06 -4.87
CA PRO A 62 5.39 36.96 -5.17
C PRO A 62 5.51 37.90 -3.96
N ALA A 63 6.68 37.92 -3.34
CA ALA A 63 6.99 38.91 -2.32
C ALA A 63 6.86 40.30 -2.98
N ALA A 64 6.00 41.14 -2.40
CA ALA A 64 5.87 42.56 -2.70
C ALA A 64 6.33 43.36 -1.48
#